data_AF-A0A7J7LUX9-F1
#
_entry.id   AF-A0A7J7LUX9-F1
#
_cell.length_a   1.000
_cell.length_b   1.000
_cell.length_c   1.000
_cell.angle_alpha   90.00
_cell.angle_beta   90.00
_cell.angle_gamma   90.00
#
_symmetry.space_group_name_H-M   'P 1'
#
loop_
_entity.id
_entity.type
_entity.pdbx_description
1 polymer ?
#
loop_
_entity_poly.entity_id
_entity_poly.type
_entity_poly.pdbx_seq_one_letter_code
_entity_poly.pdbx_strand_id
1 'polypeptide(L)'
;MSSNLLFFFIFFFVIVCARTVCNAATIPKYTAMIVIGDSTVDPGNNNFIPTLFRSNFIPYGQDFPNHIPSGRFTNGKLVTDILAALFGIKELVPAYLNPRLSNDDLRTGVSFASAGSGLDDLTEAEGGVIPVSKQTQIYFKAYKERLITVVGDKEANRIVSGALVVISAGTNDLVFNFYRKESSIISQYQDFLLEKLRDRIQDLYNLGGRTFGIPGLGPVGCIPLVMTLKLKARVCLEDVNADASLFNTKLQKLLHKLQATLPGTIFTYVDLYGLISDMIKNPQKYGFTVTNRGCCGSGLLELGPLCNALTPTCSNTSQFLFWDAVHPSEAVYKVAAKLAFDTLQNAKP
;
A
#
# COMPACT_ATOMS: atom_id res chain seq x y z
N MET A 1 -28.34 66.81 -7.78
CA MET A 1 -27.35 65.82 -7.32
C MET A 1 -27.95 64.43 -7.51
N SER A 2 -27.86 63.85 -8.71
CA SER A 2 -28.48 62.54 -9.01
C SER A 2 -28.11 62.07 -10.42
N SER A 3 -26.84 61.73 -10.65
CA SER A 3 -26.45 61.08 -11.92
C SER A 3 -25.14 60.28 -11.87
N ASN A 4 -24.34 60.37 -10.79
CA ASN A 4 -23.05 59.66 -10.70
C ASN A 4 -23.08 58.38 -9.86
N LEU A 5 -24.20 57.99 -9.26
CA LEU A 5 -24.28 56.79 -8.42
C LEU A 5 -24.62 55.51 -9.20
N LEU A 6 -25.20 55.61 -10.40
CA LEU A 6 -25.64 54.45 -11.19
C LEU A 6 -24.48 53.79 -11.97
N PHE A 7 -23.42 54.54 -12.30
CA PHE A 7 -22.26 54.02 -13.03
C PHE A 7 -21.32 53.17 -12.16
N PHE A 8 -21.28 53.41 -10.84
CA PHE A 8 -20.46 52.63 -9.92
C PHE A 8 -21.05 51.25 -9.59
N PHE A 9 -22.38 51.09 -9.65
CA PHE A 9 -23.04 49.81 -9.39
C PHE A 9 -22.95 48.81 -10.55
N ILE A 10 -22.86 49.29 -11.79
CA ILE A 10 -22.70 48.41 -12.97
C ILE A 10 -21.27 47.89 -13.08
N PHE A 11 -20.26 48.69 -12.69
CA PHE A 11 -18.85 48.25 -12.72
C PHE A 11 -18.53 47.21 -11.62
N PHE A 12 -19.27 47.22 -10.50
CA PHE A 12 -19.09 46.23 -9.43
C PHE A 12 -19.73 44.87 -9.79
N PHE A 13 -20.81 44.84 -10.58
CA PHE A 13 -21.45 43.58 -10.99
C PHE A 13 -20.71 42.87 -12.13
N VAL A 14 -19.94 43.59 -12.97
CA VAL A 14 -19.13 42.97 -14.04
C VAL A 14 -17.83 42.35 -13.50
N ILE A 15 -17.35 42.77 -12.32
CA ILE A 15 -16.12 42.22 -11.70
C ILE A 15 -16.40 40.99 -10.81
N VAL A 16 -17.66 40.75 -10.41
CA VAL A 16 -18.04 39.58 -9.59
C VAL A 16 -18.25 38.30 -10.42
N CYS A 17 -18.32 38.39 -11.76
CA CYS A 17 -18.48 37.22 -12.64
C CYS A 17 -17.17 36.59 -13.16
N ALA A 18 -15.99 36.98 -12.66
CA ALA A 18 -14.70 36.50 -13.20
C ALA A 18 -13.78 35.80 -12.17
N ARG A 19 -14.34 35.22 -11.10
CA ARG A 19 -13.59 34.31 -10.20
C ARG A 19 -14.35 33.04 -9.85
N THR A 20 -15.15 32.50 -10.76
CA THR A 20 -15.16 31.03 -10.88
C THR A 20 -13.83 30.68 -11.52
N VAL A 21 -12.82 30.46 -10.67
CA VAL A 21 -11.71 29.60 -11.05
C VAL A 21 -12.39 28.28 -11.42
N CYS A 22 -12.61 28.05 -12.71
CA CYS A 22 -12.68 26.69 -13.20
C CYS A 22 -11.35 26.10 -12.78
N ASN A 23 -11.33 25.41 -11.63
CA ASN A 23 -10.32 24.40 -11.40
C ASN A 23 -10.53 23.45 -12.57
N ALA A 24 -9.75 23.66 -13.64
CA ALA A 24 -9.64 22.67 -14.69
C ALA A 24 -9.30 21.39 -13.95
N ALA A 25 -10.25 20.46 -13.89
CA ALA A 25 -10.05 19.20 -13.22
C ALA A 25 -8.80 18.60 -13.84
N THR A 26 -7.69 18.62 -13.11
CA THR A 26 -6.42 18.11 -13.59
C THR A 26 -6.67 16.64 -13.88
N ILE A 27 -6.59 16.27 -15.16
CA ILE A 27 -6.79 14.88 -15.57
C ILE A 27 -5.76 14.04 -14.79
N PRO A 28 -6.21 13.07 -13.98
CA PRO A 28 -5.30 12.25 -13.19
C PRO A 28 -4.25 11.60 -14.08
N LYS A 29 -2.99 11.54 -13.62
CA LYS A 29 -1.88 10.90 -14.35
C LYS A 29 -2.21 9.43 -14.68
N TYR A 30 -2.91 8.76 -13.77
CA TYR A 30 -3.33 7.37 -13.90
C TYR A 30 -4.85 7.29 -13.88
N THR A 31 -5.40 6.37 -14.68
CA THR A 31 -6.86 6.18 -14.79
C THR A 31 -7.46 5.49 -13.56
N ALA A 32 -6.69 4.63 -12.91
CA ALA A 32 -7.09 3.85 -11.75
C ALA A 32 -5.87 3.45 -10.92
N MET A 33 -6.11 3.03 -9.67
CA MET A 33 -5.11 2.37 -8.84
C MET A 33 -5.52 0.91 -8.57
N ILE A 34 -4.70 -0.02 -9.04
CA ILE A 34 -4.88 -1.46 -8.81
C ILE A 34 -3.83 -1.90 -7.80
N VAL A 35 -4.24 -2.54 -6.71
CA VAL A 35 -3.34 -2.89 -5.61
C VAL A 35 -3.32 -4.40 -5.40
N ILE A 36 -2.12 -4.97 -5.37
CA ILE A 36 -1.81 -6.37 -5.10
C ILE A 36 -0.86 -6.40 -3.90
N GLY A 37 -1.05 -7.31 -2.95
CA GLY A 37 -0.12 -7.40 -1.83
C GLY A 37 -0.64 -8.02 -0.55
N ASP A 38 -0.04 -7.58 0.55
CA ASP A 38 -0.27 -8.07 1.90
C ASP A 38 -0.98 -7.04 2.80
N SER A 39 -0.86 -7.18 4.13
CA SER A 39 -1.50 -6.32 5.13
C SER A 39 -1.11 -4.85 5.05
N THR A 40 0.06 -4.54 4.47
CA THR A 40 0.52 -3.15 4.30
C THR A 40 -0.29 -2.36 3.29
N VAL A 41 -1.09 -3.06 2.46
CA VAL A 41 -1.90 -2.48 1.40
C VAL A 41 -3.31 -3.10 1.31
N ASP A 42 -3.74 -3.84 2.33
CA ASP A 42 -5.07 -4.46 2.45
C ASP A 42 -6.10 -3.51 3.10
N PRO A 43 -7.09 -2.99 2.34
CA PRO A 43 -8.12 -2.13 2.90
C PRO A 43 -9.24 -2.87 3.63
N GLY A 44 -9.23 -4.21 3.65
CA GLY A 44 -10.20 -5.05 4.33
C GLY A 44 -10.74 -6.24 3.52
N ASN A 45 -10.02 -6.77 2.53
CA ASN A 45 -10.45 -8.00 1.83
C ASN A 45 -10.57 -9.17 2.80
N ASN A 46 -9.69 -9.24 3.80
CA ASN A 46 -9.71 -10.27 4.84
C ASN A 46 -11.01 -10.31 5.68
N ASN A 47 -11.84 -9.27 5.63
CA ASN A 47 -13.14 -9.25 6.29
C ASN A 47 -14.14 -10.22 5.64
N PHE A 48 -13.91 -10.59 4.38
CA PHE A 48 -14.85 -11.34 3.54
C PHE A 48 -14.41 -12.77 3.25
N ILE A 49 -13.37 -13.25 3.94
CA ILE A 49 -12.86 -14.62 3.85
C ILE A 49 -12.70 -15.23 5.26
N PRO A 50 -12.75 -16.56 5.41
CA PRO A 50 -12.47 -17.22 6.68
C PRO A 50 -10.96 -17.17 6.98
N THR A 51 -10.56 -16.22 7.83
CA THR A 51 -9.15 -15.96 8.18
C THR A 51 -9.00 -15.47 9.63
N LEU A 52 -7.83 -15.71 10.21
CA LEU A 52 -7.42 -15.14 11.50
C LEU A 52 -6.86 -13.71 11.36
N PHE A 53 -6.41 -13.32 10.16
CA PHE A 53 -5.77 -12.04 9.94
C PHE A 53 -6.80 -10.97 9.63
N ARG A 54 -7.43 -10.42 10.68
CA ARG A 54 -8.38 -9.30 10.57
C ARG A 54 -7.99 -8.14 11.47
N SER A 55 -8.40 -6.95 11.08
CA SER A 55 -8.24 -5.68 11.79
C SER A 55 -9.49 -4.79 11.65
N ASN A 56 -10.66 -5.40 11.48
CA ASN A 56 -11.97 -4.73 11.40
C ASN A 56 -12.61 -4.50 12.77
N PHE A 57 -11.78 -4.30 13.79
CA PHE A 57 -12.16 -4.05 15.17
C PHE A 57 -11.21 -3.02 15.80
N ILE A 58 -11.69 -2.33 16.84
CA ILE A 58 -10.88 -1.37 17.59
C ILE A 58 -9.66 -2.09 18.24
N PRO A 59 -8.49 -1.43 18.32
CA PRO A 59 -8.26 0.00 18.10
C PRO A 59 -7.86 0.37 16.66
N TYR A 60 -7.85 -0.57 15.71
CA TYR A 60 -7.52 -0.26 14.32
C TYR A 60 -8.46 0.83 13.76
N GLY A 61 -7.94 1.69 12.90
CA GLY A 61 -8.72 2.78 12.31
C GLY A 61 -9.12 3.90 13.29
N GLN A 62 -8.56 3.98 14.50
CA GLN A 62 -8.89 5.05 15.45
C GLN A 62 -8.60 6.47 14.94
N ASP A 63 -7.65 6.63 14.01
CA ASP A 63 -7.31 7.90 13.35
C ASP A 63 -7.86 7.95 11.91
N PHE A 64 -8.61 6.93 11.49
CA PHE A 64 -9.29 6.94 10.20
C PHE A 64 -10.39 8.01 10.22
N PRO A 65 -10.75 8.66 9.08
CA PRO A 65 -11.61 9.84 9.10
C PRO A 65 -12.99 9.67 9.76
N ASN A 66 -13.53 8.46 9.79
CA ASN A 66 -14.80 8.13 10.45
C ASN A 66 -14.61 7.34 11.76
N HIS A 67 -13.36 7.13 12.19
CA HIS A 67 -12.97 6.34 13.37
C HIS A 67 -13.50 4.90 13.36
N ILE A 68 -13.84 4.36 12.19
CA ILE A 68 -14.37 2.99 12.04
C ILE A 68 -13.27 2.09 11.49
N PRO A 69 -12.98 0.96 12.17
CA PRO A 69 -12.02 -0.02 11.67
C PRO A 69 -12.51 -0.64 10.37
N SER A 70 -11.78 -0.45 9.28
CA SER A 70 -12.16 -0.98 7.97
C SER A 70 -11.55 -2.35 7.66
N GLY A 71 -10.63 -2.86 8.49
CA GLY A 71 -9.73 -3.97 8.13
C GLY A 71 -8.36 -3.53 7.60
N ARG A 72 -8.00 -2.24 7.76
CA ARG A 72 -6.66 -1.73 7.53
C ARG A 72 -5.79 -2.01 8.75
N PHE A 73 -4.62 -2.59 8.54
CA PHE A 73 -3.67 -2.91 9.61
C PHE A 73 -2.85 -1.69 10.03
N THR A 74 -3.53 -0.61 10.44
CA THR A 74 -2.92 0.61 10.95
C THR A 74 -3.94 1.41 11.77
N ASN A 75 -3.52 2.53 12.37
CA ASN A 75 -4.41 3.47 13.05
C ASN A 75 -5.28 4.28 12.08
N GLY A 76 -4.90 4.45 10.81
CA GLY A 76 -5.63 5.32 9.87
C GLY A 76 -5.62 4.82 8.41
N LYS A 77 -5.32 5.72 7.47
CA LYS A 77 -5.21 5.39 6.04
C LYS A 77 -3.94 4.57 5.74
N LEU A 78 -4.02 3.72 4.72
CA LEU A 78 -2.85 3.03 4.17
C LEU A 78 -2.07 3.95 3.22
N VAL A 79 -0.83 3.57 2.90
CA VAL A 79 -0.01 4.25 1.90
C VAL A 79 -0.72 4.37 0.54
N THR A 80 -1.47 3.33 0.14
CA THR A 80 -2.20 3.30 -1.15
C THR A 80 -3.41 4.23 -1.17
N ASP A 81 -4.08 4.45 -0.04
CA ASP A 81 -5.15 5.44 0.04
C ASP A 81 -4.62 6.86 -0.16
N ILE A 82 -3.54 7.17 0.55
CA ILE A 82 -2.91 8.50 0.51
C ILE A 82 -2.32 8.74 -0.89
N LEU A 83 -1.68 7.73 -1.47
CA LEU A 83 -1.13 7.80 -2.82
C LEU A 83 -2.22 7.99 -3.89
N ALA A 84 -3.35 7.28 -3.79
CA ALA A 84 -4.47 7.44 -4.71
C ALA A 84 -5.07 8.85 -4.64
N ALA A 85 -5.17 9.42 -3.44
CA ALA A 85 -5.64 10.78 -3.24
C ALA A 85 -4.65 11.80 -3.83
N LEU A 86 -3.33 11.63 -3.60
CA LEU A 86 -2.30 12.50 -4.17
C LEU A 86 -2.30 12.52 -5.71
N PHE A 87 -2.60 11.39 -6.35
CA PHE A 87 -2.76 11.32 -7.81
C PHE A 87 -4.13 11.79 -8.32
N GLY A 88 -5.04 12.19 -7.44
CA GLY A 88 -6.40 12.63 -7.81
C GLY A 88 -7.29 11.51 -8.33
N ILE A 89 -7.01 10.25 -7.96
CA ILE A 89 -7.77 9.08 -8.43
C ILE A 89 -9.01 8.87 -7.55
N LYS A 90 -8.80 8.74 -6.23
CA LYS A 90 -9.85 8.57 -5.22
C LYS A 90 -9.30 8.74 -3.80
N GLU A 91 -10.18 9.01 -2.85
CA GLU A 91 -9.81 9.24 -1.43
C GLU A 91 -9.39 7.99 -0.66
N LEU A 92 -9.99 6.86 -0.99
CA LEU A 92 -9.78 5.56 -0.33
C LEU A 92 -9.84 4.45 -1.38
N VAL A 93 -8.88 3.53 -1.36
CA VAL A 93 -8.90 2.35 -2.21
C VAL A 93 -9.75 1.27 -1.51
N PRO A 94 -10.84 0.79 -2.12
CA PRO A 94 -11.72 -0.20 -1.50
C PRO A 94 -11.18 -1.63 -1.68
N ALA A 95 -11.62 -2.52 -0.78
CA ALA A 95 -11.44 -3.96 -0.93
C ALA A 95 -12.29 -4.49 -2.08
N TYR A 96 -11.71 -5.25 -3.00
CA TYR A 96 -12.44 -5.86 -4.12
C TYR A 96 -13.55 -6.81 -3.64
N LEU A 97 -13.33 -7.52 -2.53
CA LEU A 97 -14.30 -8.46 -1.98
C LEU A 97 -15.46 -7.81 -1.22
N ASN A 98 -15.49 -6.48 -1.07
CA ASN A 98 -16.60 -5.80 -0.44
C ASN A 98 -17.88 -5.97 -1.30
N PRO A 99 -18.96 -6.58 -0.79
CA PRO A 99 -20.19 -6.79 -1.56
C PRO A 99 -20.90 -5.47 -1.93
N ARG A 100 -20.54 -4.36 -1.28
CA ARG A 100 -21.07 -3.01 -1.55
C ARG A 100 -20.20 -2.20 -2.50
N LEU A 101 -19.25 -2.83 -3.20
CA LEU A 101 -18.37 -2.17 -4.16
C LEU A 101 -19.18 -1.54 -5.30
N SER A 102 -19.02 -0.24 -5.51
CA SER A 102 -19.76 0.50 -6.53
C SER A 102 -19.15 0.34 -7.94
N ASN A 103 -19.90 0.72 -8.97
CA ASN A 103 -19.38 0.77 -10.33
C ASN A 103 -18.28 1.83 -10.49
N ASP A 104 -18.34 2.93 -9.75
CA ASP A 104 -17.30 3.97 -9.75
C ASP A 104 -16.02 3.47 -9.08
N ASP A 105 -16.15 2.65 -8.03
CA ASP A 105 -15.01 1.98 -7.43
C ASP A 105 -14.28 1.08 -8.40
N LEU A 106 -15.03 0.33 -9.21
CA LEU A 106 -14.45 -0.48 -10.27
C LEU A 106 -13.73 0.38 -11.32
N ARG A 107 -14.26 1.55 -11.67
CA ARG A 107 -13.65 2.45 -12.67
C ARG A 107 -12.34 3.07 -12.19
N THR A 108 -12.26 3.43 -10.91
CA THR A 108 -11.13 4.14 -10.30
C THR A 108 -10.13 3.20 -9.62
N GLY A 109 -10.45 1.91 -9.55
CA GLY A 109 -9.56 0.87 -9.05
C GLY A 109 -9.81 0.46 -7.60
N VAL A 110 -9.26 -0.72 -7.28
CA VAL A 110 -9.52 -1.51 -6.08
C VAL A 110 -8.26 -2.21 -5.60
N SER A 111 -8.28 -2.69 -4.36
CA SER A 111 -7.22 -3.57 -3.83
C SER A 111 -7.69 -5.01 -3.76
N PHE A 112 -6.81 -5.92 -4.19
CA PHE A 112 -6.90 -7.36 -4.04
C PHE A 112 -6.01 -7.89 -2.92
N ALA A 113 -5.26 -7.01 -2.25
CA ALA A 113 -4.34 -7.37 -1.20
C ALA A 113 -5.05 -8.09 -0.05
N SER A 114 -4.33 -9.00 0.59
CA SER A 114 -4.85 -9.82 1.67
C SER A 114 -3.81 -9.94 2.77
N ALA A 115 -4.15 -9.54 3.99
CA ALA A 115 -3.26 -9.63 5.12
C ALA A 115 -2.74 -11.05 5.38
N GLY A 116 -1.44 -11.15 5.69
CA GLY A 116 -0.69 -12.40 5.85
C GLY A 116 -0.11 -12.97 4.54
N SER A 117 -0.54 -12.49 3.38
CA SER A 117 -0.09 -13.05 2.10
C SER A 117 1.39 -12.82 1.82
N GLY A 118 1.98 -13.75 1.06
CA GLY A 118 3.32 -13.63 0.50
C GLY A 118 3.35 -13.93 -1.00
N LEU A 119 4.53 -13.80 -1.60
CA LEU A 119 4.79 -14.21 -2.98
C LEU A 119 4.86 -15.74 -3.12
N ASP A 120 5.23 -16.44 -2.04
CA ASP A 120 5.09 -17.89 -1.90
C ASP A 120 3.68 -18.24 -1.42
N ASP A 121 2.98 -19.09 -2.17
CA ASP A 121 1.61 -19.52 -1.84
C ASP A 121 1.53 -20.29 -0.51
N LEU A 122 2.65 -20.79 0.00
CA LEU A 122 2.73 -21.44 1.31
C LEU A 122 2.86 -20.45 2.49
N THR A 123 3.11 -19.17 2.22
CA THR A 123 3.24 -18.14 3.24
C THR A 123 1.91 -17.93 3.96
N GLU A 124 1.89 -18.30 5.25
CA GLU A 124 0.72 -18.20 6.15
C GLU A 124 -0.57 -18.83 5.56
N ALA A 125 -0.44 -19.82 4.68
CA ALA A 125 -1.56 -20.49 4.02
C ALA A 125 -2.57 -21.09 5.02
N GLU A 126 -2.07 -21.63 6.13
CA GLU A 126 -2.89 -22.21 7.21
C GLU A 126 -3.75 -21.17 7.95
N GLY A 127 -3.36 -19.89 7.91
CA GLY A 127 -4.12 -18.79 8.50
C GLY A 127 -5.28 -18.29 7.61
N GLY A 128 -5.48 -18.88 6.43
CA GLY A 128 -6.59 -18.58 5.53
C GLY A 128 -6.42 -17.29 4.74
N VAL A 129 -5.28 -17.13 4.05
CA VAL A 129 -4.96 -15.93 3.25
C VAL A 129 -5.34 -16.09 1.77
N ILE A 130 -5.44 -14.97 1.04
CA ILE A 130 -5.46 -14.99 -0.43
C ILE A 130 -4.03 -14.81 -0.94
N PRO A 131 -3.33 -15.88 -1.32
CA PRO A 131 -1.96 -15.75 -1.82
C PRO A 131 -1.90 -14.81 -3.02
N VAL A 132 -0.78 -14.11 -3.19
CA VAL A 132 -0.60 -13.12 -4.26
C VAL A 132 -0.87 -13.74 -5.63
N SER A 133 -0.62 -15.04 -5.81
CA SER A 133 -0.97 -15.76 -7.02
C SER A 133 -2.45 -15.70 -7.40
N LYS A 134 -3.35 -15.89 -6.42
CA LYS A 134 -4.80 -15.80 -6.63
C LYS A 134 -5.27 -14.37 -6.82
N GLN A 135 -4.58 -13.39 -6.22
CA GLN A 135 -4.88 -11.97 -6.43
C GLN A 135 -4.74 -11.60 -7.92
N THR A 136 -3.69 -12.07 -8.60
CA THR A 136 -3.49 -11.79 -10.04
C THR A 136 -4.28 -12.73 -10.96
N GLN A 137 -4.28 -14.04 -10.70
CA GLN A 137 -4.82 -15.03 -11.64
C GLN A 137 -6.35 -15.16 -11.60
N ILE A 138 -6.93 -14.93 -10.42
CA ILE A 138 -8.37 -15.11 -10.21
C ILE A 138 -9.04 -13.75 -10.07
N TYR A 139 -8.63 -12.97 -9.05
CA TYR A 139 -9.40 -11.79 -8.69
C TYR A 139 -9.20 -10.62 -9.66
N PHE A 140 -7.97 -10.35 -10.11
CA PHE A 140 -7.74 -9.31 -11.10
C PHE A 140 -8.40 -9.63 -12.45
N LYS A 141 -8.36 -10.90 -12.87
CA LYS A 141 -9.09 -11.36 -14.07
C LYS A 141 -10.60 -11.14 -13.95
N ALA A 142 -11.20 -11.58 -12.83
CA ALA A 142 -12.62 -11.37 -12.56
C ALA A 142 -13.01 -9.88 -12.47
N TYR A 143 -12.13 -9.05 -11.89
CA TYR A 143 -12.29 -7.60 -11.89
C TYR A 143 -12.32 -7.04 -13.30
N LYS A 144 -11.41 -7.45 -14.19
CA LYS A 144 -11.39 -6.98 -15.57
C LYS A 144 -12.68 -7.34 -16.30
N GLU A 145 -13.19 -8.56 -16.12
CA GLU A 145 -14.47 -9.00 -16.70
C GLU A 145 -15.66 -8.19 -16.17
N ARG A 146 -15.72 -7.91 -14.85
CA ARG A 146 -16.72 -7.01 -14.27
C ARG A 146 -16.58 -5.60 -14.83
N LEU A 147 -15.36 -5.08 -14.94
CA LEU A 147 -15.11 -3.73 -15.47
C LEU A 147 -15.62 -3.62 -16.92
N ILE A 148 -15.35 -4.61 -17.78
CA ILE A 148 -15.87 -4.68 -19.15
C ILE A 148 -17.40 -4.58 -19.17
N THR A 149 -18.08 -5.26 -18.23
CA THR A 149 -19.55 -5.19 -18.12
C THR A 149 -20.03 -3.78 -17.73
N VAL A 150 -19.25 -3.05 -16.94
CA VAL A 150 -19.60 -1.71 -16.43
C VAL A 150 -19.30 -0.58 -17.42
N VAL A 151 -18.22 -0.70 -18.21
CA VAL A 151 -17.73 0.40 -19.07
C VAL A 151 -17.60 0.05 -20.56
N GLY A 152 -17.75 -1.21 -20.93
CA GLY A 152 -17.45 -1.73 -22.26
C GLY A 152 -15.97 -2.08 -22.44
N ASP A 153 -15.67 -2.96 -23.40
CA ASP A 153 -14.33 -3.54 -23.58
C ASP A 153 -13.24 -2.49 -23.84
N LYS A 154 -13.49 -1.57 -24.80
CA LYS A 154 -12.53 -0.53 -25.18
C LYS A 154 -12.13 0.35 -24.00
N GLU A 155 -13.12 0.76 -23.20
CA GLU A 155 -12.87 1.62 -22.05
C GLU A 155 -12.23 0.86 -20.89
N ALA A 156 -12.60 -0.41 -20.66
CA ALA A 156 -11.97 -1.24 -19.64
C ALA A 156 -10.48 -1.45 -19.96
N ASN A 157 -10.14 -1.70 -21.23
CA ASN A 157 -8.75 -1.80 -21.67
C ASN A 157 -7.99 -0.48 -21.51
N ARG A 158 -8.62 0.68 -21.80
CA ARG A 158 -8.04 2.01 -21.53
C ARG A 158 -7.78 2.25 -20.04
N ILE A 159 -8.75 1.91 -19.18
CA ILE A 159 -8.61 2.05 -17.72
C ILE A 159 -7.48 1.15 -17.21
N VAL A 160 -7.43 -0.13 -17.59
CA VAL A 160 -6.41 -1.05 -17.08
C VAL A 160 -5.01 -0.70 -17.58
N SER A 161 -4.86 -0.31 -18.85
CA SER A 161 -3.57 0.10 -19.42
C SER A 161 -3.05 1.43 -18.88
N GLY A 162 -3.94 2.36 -18.50
CA GLY A 162 -3.57 3.62 -17.86
C GLY A 162 -3.45 3.55 -16.34
N ALA A 163 -3.70 2.39 -15.73
CA ALA A 163 -3.72 2.25 -14.28
C ALA A 163 -2.30 2.16 -13.71
N LEU A 164 -2.14 2.71 -12.50
CA LEU A 164 -1.00 2.41 -11.66
C LEU A 164 -1.27 1.11 -10.89
N VAL A 165 -0.46 0.09 -11.17
CA VAL A 165 -0.48 -1.19 -10.45
C VAL A 165 0.57 -1.15 -9.34
N VAL A 166 0.14 -1.24 -8.09
CA VAL A 166 1.03 -1.32 -6.92
C VAL A 166 1.12 -2.76 -6.45
N ILE A 167 2.35 -3.30 -6.31
CA ILE A 167 2.59 -4.66 -5.81
C ILE A 167 3.46 -4.59 -4.55
N SER A 168 2.89 -4.82 -3.37
CA SER A 168 3.59 -4.78 -2.07
C SER A 168 3.47 -6.13 -1.36
N ALA A 169 4.50 -6.96 -1.49
CA ALA A 169 4.59 -8.29 -0.85
C ALA A 169 6.07 -8.71 -0.71
N GLY A 170 6.33 -9.68 0.17
CA GLY A 170 7.65 -10.27 0.37
C GLY A 170 8.11 -10.30 1.84
N THR A 171 7.63 -9.38 2.67
CA THR A 171 8.00 -9.33 4.09
C THR A 171 7.52 -10.57 4.84
N ASN A 172 6.28 -11.01 4.59
CA ASN A 172 5.75 -12.23 5.23
C ASN A 172 6.53 -13.48 4.82
N ASP A 173 7.00 -13.56 3.58
CA ASP A 173 7.79 -14.70 3.10
C ASP A 173 9.11 -14.83 3.88
N LEU A 174 9.81 -13.72 4.12
CA LEU A 174 11.02 -13.70 4.94
C LEU A 174 10.69 -14.02 6.40
N VAL A 175 9.74 -13.32 7.01
CA VAL A 175 9.45 -13.40 8.45
C VAL A 175 8.87 -14.77 8.83
N PHE A 176 7.83 -15.23 8.13
CA PHE A 176 6.99 -16.35 8.56
C PHE A 176 7.26 -17.66 7.83
N ASN A 177 7.86 -17.62 6.63
CA ASN A 177 8.29 -18.83 5.95
C ASN A 177 9.79 -19.07 6.17
N PHE A 178 10.66 -18.12 5.85
CA PHE A 178 12.10 -18.35 5.93
C PHE A 178 12.62 -18.44 7.38
N TYR A 179 12.57 -17.34 8.14
CA TYR A 179 13.17 -17.29 9.48
C TYR A 179 12.41 -18.09 10.54
N ARG A 180 11.15 -18.47 10.26
CA ARG A 180 10.34 -19.32 11.15
C ARG A 180 10.48 -20.81 10.85
N LYS A 181 10.65 -21.22 9.58
CA LYS A 181 10.70 -22.65 9.18
C LYS A 181 12.14 -23.18 8.95
N GLU A 182 13.15 -22.31 8.88
CA GLU A 182 14.60 -22.61 8.90
C GLU A 182 15.11 -23.69 7.91
N SER A 183 14.46 -23.89 6.76
CA SER A 183 14.72 -25.06 5.90
C SER A 183 15.41 -24.78 4.55
N SER A 184 15.77 -23.53 4.23
CA SER A 184 16.34 -23.16 2.92
C SER A 184 17.51 -22.17 3.00
N ILE A 185 18.27 -22.02 1.90
CA ILE A 185 19.31 -20.99 1.75
C ILE A 185 18.64 -19.68 1.35
N ILE A 186 18.84 -18.61 2.12
CA ILE A 186 18.13 -17.32 1.93
C ILE A 186 18.23 -16.80 0.50
N SER A 187 19.42 -16.84 -0.10
CA SER A 187 19.62 -16.36 -1.47
C SER A 187 18.76 -17.12 -2.49
N GLN A 188 18.66 -18.45 -2.37
CA GLN A 188 17.84 -19.28 -3.27
C GLN A 188 16.35 -19.01 -3.05
N TYR A 189 15.94 -18.82 -1.80
CA TYR A 189 14.55 -18.48 -1.49
C TYR A 189 14.16 -17.12 -2.06
N GLN A 190 15.03 -16.11 -1.95
CA GLN A 190 14.83 -14.80 -2.57
C GLN A 190 14.68 -14.91 -4.09
N ASP A 191 15.51 -15.73 -4.76
CA ASP A 191 15.41 -15.94 -6.20
C ASP A 191 14.06 -16.59 -6.56
N PHE A 192 13.62 -17.59 -5.79
CA PHE A 192 12.30 -18.20 -5.93
C PHE A 192 11.16 -17.17 -5.79
N LEU A 193 11.19 -16.30 -4.77
CA LEU A 193 10.18 -15.26 -4.59
C LEU A 193 10.16 -14.26 -5.75
N LEU A 194 11.32 -13.90 -6.29
CA LEU A 194 11.43 -13.00 -7.44
C LEU A 194 10.92 -13.64 -8.74
N GLU A 195 11.12 -14.94 -8.92
CA GLU A 195 10.49 -15.69 -10.02
C GLU A 195 8.95 -15.69 -9.87
N LYS A 196 8.42 -15.87 -8.65
CA LYS A 196 6.98 -15.74 -8.40
C LYS A 196 6.46 -14.34 -8.74
N LEU A 197 7.15 -13.29 -8.28
CA LEU A 197 6.80 -11.90 -8.60
C LEU A 197 6.82 -11.64 -10.11
N ARG A 198 7.83 -12.15 -10.83
CA ARG A 198 7.89 -12.06 -12.30
C ARG A 198 6.63 -12.66 -12.92
N ASP A 199 6.23 -13.85 -12.50
CA ASP A 199 5.04 -14.51 -13.03
C ASP A 199 3.78 -13.69 -12.72
N ARG A 200 3.70 -13.06 -11.53
CA ARG A 200 2.58 -12.19 -11.17
C ARG A 200 2.50 -10.95 -12.06
N ILE A 201 3.64 -10.33 -12.35
CA ILE A 201 3.74 -9.20 -13.28
C ILE A 201 3.32 -9.64 -14.69
N GLN A 202 3.71 -10.83 -15.13
CA GLN A 202 3.31 -11.37 -16.43
C GLN A 202 1.79 -11.57 -16.53
N ASP A 203 1.15 -12.10 -15.48
CA ASP A 203 -0.32 -12.24 -15.42
C ASP A 203 -1.01 -10.88 -15.62
N LEU A 204 -0.55 -9.86 -14.88
CA LEU A 204 -1.10 -8.50 -14.93
C LEU A 204 -0.85 -7.83 -16.29
N TYR A 205 0.35 -8.02 -16.85
CA TYR A 205 0.71 -7.51 -18.17
C TYR A 205 -0.14 -8.12 -19.29
N ASN A 206 -0.38 -9.43 -19.24
CA ASN A 206 -1.24 -10.15 -20.20
C ASN A 206 -2.68 -9.65 -20.15
N LEU A 207 -3.13 -9.18 -18.98
CA LEU A 207 -4.43 -8.57 -18.78
C LEU A 207 -4.45 -7.06 -19.04
N GLY A 208 -3.34 -6.47 -19.50
CA GLY A 208 -3.26 -5.10 -19.99
C GLY A 208 -2.58 -4.11 -19.04
N GLY A 209 -2.10 -4.54 -17.87
CA GLY A 209 -1.35 -3.67 -16.96
C GLY A 209 -0.05 -3.18 -17.59
N ARG A 210 0.26 -1.89 -17.44
CA ARG A 210 1.45 -1.28 -18.06
C ARG A 210 2.32 -0.51 -17.09
N THR A 211 1.77 0.20 -16.11
CA THR A 211 2.56 0.94 -15.13
C THR A 211 2.57 0.23 -13.79
N PHE A 212 3.77 -0.08 -13.28
CA PHE A 212 3.98 -0.83 -12.05
C PHE A 212 4.84 -0.03 -11.06
N GLY A 213 4.28 0.25 -9.89
CA GLY A 213 5.00 0.77 -8.72
C GLY A 213 5.28 -0.36 -7.74
N ILE A 214 6.55 -0.72 -7.57
CA ILE A 214 6.94 -1.88 -6.76
C ILE A 214 7.90 -1.40 -5.67
N PRO A 215 7.43 -1.24 -4.42
CA PRO A 215 8.32 -0.93 -3.31
C PRO A 215 9.27 -2.09 -3.02
N GLY A 216 10.50 -1.75 -2.62
CA GLY A 216 11.38 -2.69 -1.94
C GLY A 216 10.88 -3.02 -0.53
N LEU A 217 11.41 -4.09 0.04
CA LEU A 217 11.21 -4.43 1.45
C LEU A 217 11.78 -3.33 2.34
N GLY A 218 11.10 -3.02 3.45
CA GLY A 218 11.67 -2.22 4.53
C GLY A 218 12.78 -2.95 5.30
N PRO A 219 13.39 -2.31 6.31
CA PRO A 219 14.34 -2.97 7.21
C PRO A 219 13.63 -4.00 8.10
N VAL A 220 13.44 -5.22 7.58
CA VAL A 220 12.67 -6.31 8.22
C VAL A 220 13.19 -6.65 9.61
N GLY A 221 14.51 -6.59 9.83
CA GLY A 221 15.15 -6.84 11.11
C GLY A 221 14.83 -5.80 12.18
N CYS A 222 14.26 -4.65 11.80
CA CYS A 222 13.81 -3.60 12.72
C CYS A 222 12.31 -3.67 13.04
N ILE A 223 11.57 -4.65 12.52
CA ILE A 223 10.16 -4.84 12.87
C ILE A 223 10.07 -5.29 14.35
N PRO A 224 9.20 -4.67 15.20
CA PRO A 224 9.15 -4.99 16.63
C PRO A 224 8.97 -6.47 16.95
N LEU A 225 8.07 -7.15 16.24
CA LEU A 225 7.85 -8.60 16.38
C LEU A 225 9.12 -9.40 16.07
N VAL A 226 9.83 -9.05 14.99
CA VAL A 226 11.05 -9.74 14.56
C VAL A 226 12.16 -9.58 15.60
N MET A 227 12.37 -8.35 16.10
CA MET A 227 13.34 -8.09 17.18
C MET A 227 12.98 -8.86 18.46
N THR A 228 11.68 -8.93 18.79
CA THR A 228 11.18 -9.59 20.00
C THR A 228 11.37 -11.10 19.94
N LEU A 229 11.03 -11.75 18.82
CA LEU A 229 11.12 -13.19 18.65
C LEU A 229 12.56 -13.72 18.69
N LYS A 230 13.56 -12.89 18.35
CA LYS A 230 14.98 -13.27 18.41
C LYS A 230 15.65 -12.91 19.76
N LEU A 231 14.88 -12.46 20.76
CA LEU A 231 15.34 -12.13 22.13
C LEU A 231 16.50 -11.12 22.21
N LYS A 232 16.79 -10.37 21.13
CA LYS A 232 17.92 -9.45 21.06
C LYS A 232 17.52 -8.04 21.47
N ALA A 233 17.52 -7.74 22.78
CA ALA A 233 17.57 -6.40 23.40
C ALA A 233 16.80 -5.23 22.72
N ARG A 234 15.78 -5.49 21.90
CA ARG A 234 15.05 -4.52 21.05
C ARG A 234 15.95 -3.74 20.10
N VAL A 235 16.96 -4.40 19.53
CA VAL A 235 17.87 -3.83 18.53
C VAL A 235 17.60 -4.49 17.18
N CYS A 236 17.70 -3.70 16.11
CA CYS A 236 17.58 -4.19 14.75
C CYS A 236 18.52 -5.38 14.49
N LEU A 237 18.01 -6.37 13.77
CA LEU A 237 18.80 -7.52 13.33
C LEU A 237 19.50 -7.20 12.01
N GLU A 238 20.79 -6.86 12.07
CA GLU A 238 21.56 -6.43 10.90
C GLU A 238 21.70 -7.51 9.82
N ASP A 239 21.75 -8.79 10.20
CA ASP A 239 21.74 -9.93 9.29
C ASP A 239 20.42 -9.99 8.50
N VAL A 240 19.28 -9.84 9.18
CA VAL A 240 17.95 -9.82 8.55
C VAL A 240 17.77 -8.59 7.66
N ASN A 241 18.30 -7.43 8.08
CA ASN A 241 18.29 -6.21 7.28
C ASN A 241 19.16 -6.33 6.04
N ALA A 242 20.32 -6.98 6.14
CA ALA A 242 21.19 -7.26 5.00
C ALA A 242 20.49 -8.15 3.97
N ASP A 243 19.77 -9.18 4.42
CA ASP A 243 18.97 -10.05 3.56
C ASP A 243 17.84 -9.27 2.85
N ALA A 244 17.13 -8.39 3.55
CA ALA A 244 16.12 -7.52 2.93
C ALA A 244 16.74 -6.57 1.87
N SER A 245 17.90 -5.98 2.17
CA SER A 245 18.64 -5.13 1.23
C SER A 245 19.14 -5.92 0.00
N LEU A 246 19.56 -7.17 0.19
CA LEU A 246 19.96 -8.05 -0.91
C LEU A 246 18.77 -8.40 -1.81
N PHE A 247 17.61 -8.72 -1.22
CA PHE A 247 16.37 -8.92 -1.98
C PHE A 247 16.04 -7.68 -2.82
N ASN A 248 16.12 -6.47 -2.25
CA ASN A 248 15.87 -5.22 -2.97
C ASN A 248 16.85 -4.98 -4.13
N THR A 249 18.10 -5.38 -3.97
CA THR A 249 19.11 -5.32 -5.05
C THR A 249 18.75 -6.27 -6.19
N LYS A 250 18.31 -7.49 -5.87
CA LYS A 250 17.87 -8.47 -6.86
C LYS A 250 16.56 -8.03 -7.54
N LEU A 251 15.63 -7.44 -6.79
CA LEU A 251 14.39 -6.87 -7.30
C LEU A 251 14.66 -5.78 -8.35
N GLN A 252 15.53 -4.81 -8.06
CA GLN A 252 15.89 -3.76 -9.03
C GLN A 252 16.46 -4.35 -10.33
N LYS A 253 17.31 -5.39 -10.22
CA LYS A 253 17.82 -6.13 -11.40
C LYS A 253 16.70 -6.83 -12.18
N LEU A 254 15.73 -7.44 -11.50
CA LEU A 254 14.56 -8.05 -12.13
C LEU A 254 13.74 -7.00 -12.88
N LEU A 255 13.43 -5.86 -12.25
CA LEU A 255 12.64 -4.79 -12.86
C LEU A 255 13.32 -4.22 -14.11
N HIS A 256 14.64 -4.03 -14.08
CA HIS A 256 15.40 -3.61 -15.26
C HIS A 256 15.31 -4.64 -16.40
N LYS A 257 15.39 -5.94 -16.10
CA LYS A 257 15.19 -7.00 -17.11
C LYS A 257 13.78 -6.98 -17.67
N LEU A 258 12.76 -6.83 -16.82
CA LEU A 258 11.36 -6.82 -17.24
C LEU A 258 11.02 -5.62 -18.11
N GLN A 259 11.60 -4.45 -17.82
CA GLN A 259 11.48 -3.26 -18.65
C GLN A 259 11.94 -3.52 -20.10
N ALA A 260 12.98 -4.33 -20.29
CA ALA A 260 13.49 -4.69 -21.61
C ALA A 260 12.66 -5.77 -22.32
N THR A 261 11.95 -6.63 -21.58
CA THR A 261 11.23 -7.78 -22.14
C THR A 261 9.72 -7.56 -22.28
N LEU A 262 9.15 -6.58 -21.57
CA LEU A 262 7.71 -6.30 -21.56
C LEU A 262 7.46 -4.93 -22.21
N PRO A 263 7.27 -4.86 -23.54
CA PRO A 263 7.18 -3.60 -24.25
C PRO A 263 5.97 -2.76 -23.80
N GLY A 264 6.17 -1.45 -23.74
CA GLY A 264 5.15 -0.49 -23.32
C GLY A 264 4.84 -0.50 -21.82
N THR A 265 5.65 -1.20 -21.01
CA THR A 265 5.56 -1.13 -19.55
C THR A 265 6.41 0.00 -18.98
N ILE A 266 6.11 0.39 -17.75
CA ILE A 266 6.93 1.27 -16.92
C ILE A 266 7.05 0.59 -15.57
N PHE A 267 8.26 0.20 -15.18
CA PHE A 267 8.56 -0.29 -13.85
C PHE A 267 9.22 0.80 -13.01
N THR A 268 8.67 1.08 -11.84
CA THR A 268 9.24 2.05 -10.89
C THR A 268 9.47 1.38 -9.55
N TYR A 269 10.74 1.31 -9.15
CA TYR A 269 11.14 0.88 -7.82
C TYR A 269 10.93 2.03 -6.82
N VAL A 270 10.34 1.73 -5.65
CA VAL A 270 10.20 2.71 -4.56
C VAL A 270 11.04 2.26 -3.37
N ASP A 271 12.02 3.09 -2.97
CA ASP A 271 12.96 2.76 -1.91
C ASP A 271 12.40 2.98 -0.49
N LEU A 272 11.56 2.05 -0.04
CA LEU A 272 11.06 2.07 1.35
C LEU A 272 12.13 1.70 2.37
N TYR A 273 13.15 0.92 1.98
CA TYR A 273 14.25 0.54 2.87
C TYR A 273 15.01 1.78 3.33
N GLY A 274 15.45 2.62 2.39
CA GLY A 274 16.17 3.85 2.66
C GLY A 274 15.34 4.81 3.54
N LEU A 275 14.05 4.98 3.20
CA LEU A 275 13.14 5.84 3.95
C LEU A 275 12.97 5.41 5.41
N ILE A 276 12.58 4.15 5.64
CA ILE A 276 12.30 3.66 6.98
C ILE A 276 13.61 3.60 7.80
N SER A 277 14.74 3.26 7.17
CA SER A 277 16.06 3.31 7.82
C SER A 277 16.41 4.73 8.29
N ASP A 278 16.11 5.77 7.50
CA ASP A 278 16.32 7.16 7.91
C ASP A 278 15.36 7.56 9.03
N MET A 279 14.10 7.10 9.02
CA MET A 279 13.17 7.32 10.12
C MET A 279 13.63 6.69 11.44
N ILE A 280 14.25 5.51 11.38
CA ILE A 280 14.77 4.83 12.58
C ILE A 280 16.02 5.55 13.12
N LYS A 281 16.93 5.97 12.23
CA LYS A 281 18.19 6.64 12.62
C LYS A 281 18.00 8.10 13.01
N ASN A 282 17.09 8.81 12.35
CA ASN A 282 16.83 10.23 12.51
C ASN A 282 15.35 10.52 12.83
N PRO A 283 14.76 9.92 13.88
CA PRO A 283 13.31 9.93 14.10
C PRO A 283 12.72 11.33 14.31
N GLN A 284 13.48 12.23 14.93
CA GLN A 284 13.05 13.60 15.19
C GLN A 284 12.80 14.41 13.91
N LYS A 285 13.47 14.09 12.80
CA LYS A 285 13.23 14.71 11.48
C LYS A 285 11.79 14.49 10.99
N TYR A 286 11.16 13.42 11.47
CA TYR A 286 9.82 12.99 11.07
C TYR A 286 8.79 13.13 12.21
N GLY A 287 9.19 13.66 13.36
CA GLY A 287 8.32 13.79 14.54
C GLY A 287 8.13 12.50 15.34
N PHE A 288 8.93 11.45 15.08
CA PHE A 288 8.89 10.21 15.84
C PHE A 288 9.72 10.30 17.12
N THR A 289 9.22 9.69 18.18
CA THR A 289 9.94 9.49 19.46
C THR A 289 10.10 8.02 19.79
N VAL A 290 9.29 7.13 19.18
CA VAL A 290 9.34 5.69 19.39
C VAL A 290 9.42 4.95 18.06
N THR A 291 10.53 4.23 17.86
CA THR A 291 10.82 3.52 16.59
C THR A 291 10.99 2.01 16.74
N ASN A 292 11.01 1.49 17.97
CA ASN A 292 11.38 0.09 18.24
C ASN A 292 10.25 -0.76 18.85
N ARG A 293 9.03 -0.22 18.94
CA ARG A 293 7.82 -0.92 19.38
C ARG A 293 6.57 -0.29 18.79
N GLY A 294 5.50 -1.07 18.72
CA GLY A 294 4.16 -0.61 18.36
C GLY A 294 3.53 0.33 19.39
N CYS A 295 2.57 1.12 18.93
CA CYS A 295 1.68 1.92 19.78
C CYS A 295 0.67 1.06 20.56
N CYS A 296 0.26 -0.07 19.98
CA CYS A 296 -0.72 -0.97 20.59
C CYS A 296 -0.09 -1.91 21.62
N GLY A 297 -0.63 -1.91 22.85
CA GLY A 297 -0.20 -2.79 23.95
C GLY A 297 1.22 -2.50 24.41
N SER A 298 1.99 -3.56 24.68
CA SER A 298 3.43 -3.42 24.89
C SER A 298 4.15 -2.97 23.62
N GLY A 299 3.57 -3.28 22.45
CA GLY A 299 4.10 -3.00 21.13
C GLY A 299 5.12 -4.02 20.65
N LEU A 300 5.21 -5.17 21.33
CA LEU A 300 6.25 -6.18 21.11
C LEU A 300 5.72 -7.42 20.41
N LEU A 301 4.51 -7.85 20.76
CA LEU A 301 3.85 -9.04 20.23
C LEU A 301 2.43 -8.77 19.76
N GLU A 302 1.84 -7.64 20.14
CA GLU A 302 0.46 -7.32 19.84
C GLU A 302 0.30 -6.97 18.36
N LEU A 303 -0.31 -7.88 17.61
CA LEU A 303 -0.82 -7.64 16.25
C LEU A 303 -2.15 -8.38 16.08
N GLY A 304 -3.01 -7.88 15.18
CA GLY A 304 -4.30 -8.46 14.87
C GLY A 304 -5.11 -8.73 16.15
N PRO A 305 -5.53 -9.98 16.44
CA PRO A 305 -6.33 -10.31 17.63
C PRO A 305 -5.71 -9.91 18.98
N LEU A 306 -4.38 -9.77 19.07
CA LEU A 306 -3.70 -9.34 20.30
C LEU A 306 -3.72 -7.81 20.48
N CYS A 307 -3.95 -7.06 19.41
CA CYS A 307 -4.20 -5.62 19.43
C CYS A 307 -5.72 -5.38 19.32
N ASN A 308 -6.44 -5.48 20.44
CA ASN A 308 -7.91 -5.46 20.46
C ASN A 308 -8.46 -4.40 21.43
N ALA A 309 -9.79 -4.35 21.56
CA ALA A 309 -10.52 -3.39 22.38
C ALA A 309 -10.05 -3.28 23.85
N LEU A 310 -9.47 -4.35 24.40
CA LEU A 310 -8.97 -4.41 25.78
C LEU A 310 -7.49 -4.04 25.89
N THR A 311 -6.78 -3.98 24.75
CA THR A 311 -5.37 -3.64 24.68
C THR A 311 -5.23 -2.11 24.65
N PRO A 312 -4.54 -1.49 25.63
CA PRO A 312 -4.36 -0.05 25.63
C PRO A 312 -3.48 0.39 24.45
N THR A 313 -3.71 1.60 23.95
CA THR A 313 -2.88 2.23 22.92
C THR A 313 -2.04 3.36 23.51
N CYS A 314 -0.97 3.72 22.83
CA CYS A 314 -0.22 4.94 23.12
C CYS A 314 -1.12 6.18 23.03
N SER A 315 -0.73 7.26 23.74
CA SER A 315 -1.51 8.51 23.78
C SER A 315 -1.40 9.34 22.50
N ASN A 316 -0.31 9.20 21.74
CA ASN A 316 -0.10 9.92 20.49
C ASN A 316 0.50 9.01 19.42
N THR A 317 -0.32 8.56 18.48
CA THR A 317 0.06 7.68 17.38
C THR A 317 1.05 8.32 16.41
N SER A 318 1.05 9.65 16.27
CA SER A 318 1.93 10.34 15.33
C SER A 318 3.40 10.30 15.74
N GLN A 319 3.69 9.96 17.00
CA GLN A 319 5.04 9.84 17.53
C GLN A 319 5.63 8.43 17.40
N PHE A 320 4.82 7.46 16.95
CA PHE A 320 5.22 6.06 16.81
C PHE A 320 5.41 5.70 15.35
N LEU A 321 6.54 5.06 15.05
CA LEU A 321 6.80 4.52 13.71
C LEU A 321 5.84 3.34 13.42
N PHE A 322 5.63 2.48 14.41
CA PHE A 322 4.77 1.30 14.28
C PHE A 322 3.44 1.49 15.02
N TRP A 323 2.34 1.10 14.37
CA TRP A 323 1.03 1.04 14.99
C TRP A 323 0.92 -0.15 15.94
N ASP A 324 1.23 -1.35 15.45
CA ASP A 324 1.23 -2.59 16.21
C ASP A 324 2.64 -3.23 16.16
N ALA A 325 2.80 -4.49 16.56
CA ALA A 325 4.12 -5.14 16.56
C ALA A 325 4.73 -5.37 15.15
N VAL A 326 3.99 -5.10 14.07
CA VAL A 326 4.43 -5.33 12.68
C VAL A 326 4.23 -4.10 11.81
N HIS A 327 3.05 -3.50 11.86
CA HIS A 327 2.60 -2.57 10.83
C HIS A 327 2.96 -1.12 11.14
N PRO A 328 3.36 -0.33 10.13
CA PRO A 328 3.58 1.11 10.29
C PRO A 328 2.32 1.88 10.72
N SER A 329 2.53 3.00 11.42
CA SER A 329 1.47 3.95 11.70
C SER A 329 1.07 4.75 10.45
N GLU A 330 -0.11 5.36 10.49
CA GLU A 330 -0.54 6.28 9.41
C GLU A 330 0.49 7.41 9.19
N ALA A 331 1.17 7.86 10.25
CA ALA A 331 2.20 8.90 10.15
C ALA A 331 3.37 8.46 9.25
N VAL A 332 3.80 7.20 9.34
CA VAL A 332 4.79 6.63 8.40
C VAL A 332 4.21 6.54 6.99
N TYR A 333 2.96 6.09 6.86
CA TYR A 333 2.32 5.98 5.54
C TYR A 333 2.14 7.32 4.83
N LYS A 334 1.92 8.42 5.54
CA LYS A 334 1.90 9.78 4.96
C LYS A 334 3.24 10.14 4.31
N VAL A 335 4.35 9.88 4.99
CA VAL A 335 5.69 10.16 4.45
C VAL A 335 6.05 9.20 3.31
N ALA A 336 5.74 7.91 3.47
CA ALA A 336 5.96 6.90 2.43
C ALA A 336 5.16 7.19 1.15
N ALA A 337 3.90 7.63 1.28
CA ALA A 337 3.08 8.02 0.14
C ALA A 337 3.66 9.25 -0.58
N LYS A 338 4.24 10.21 0.15
CA LYS A 338 4.91 11.35 -0.46
C LYS A 338 6.14 10.94 -1.27
N LEU A 339 7.00 10.08 -0.71
CA LEU A 339 8.14 9.49 -1.43
C LEU A 339 7.68 8.74 -2.69
N ALA A 340 6.66 7.89 -2.55
CA ALA A 340 6.12 7.11 -3.66
C ALA A 340 5.55 8.03 -4.75
N PHE A 341 4.79 9.06 -4.36
CA PHE A 341 4.24 10.05 -5.27
C PHE A 341 5.34 10.78 -6.05
N ASP A 342 6.35 11.30 -5.36
CA ASP A 342 7.45 12.05 -6.01
C ASP A 342 8.25 11.14 -6.98
N THR A 343 8.45 9.87 -6.62
CA THR A 343 9.11 8.88 -7.49
C THR A 343 8.25 8.54 -8.71
N LEU A 344 6.97 8.24 -8.51
CA LEU A 344 6.05 7.76 -9.55
C LEU A 344 5.57 8.89 -10.47
N GLN A 345 5.43 10.11 -9.98
CA GLN A 345 5.04 11.27 -10.79
C GLN A 345 6.07 11.56 -11.88
N ASN A 346 7.36 11.29 -11.61
CA ASN A 346 8.46 11.52 -12.53
C ASN A 346 8.78 10.33 -13.45
N ALA A 347 8.13 9.17 -13.22
CA ALA A 347 8.30 7.99 -14.07
C ALA A 347 7.87 8.29 -15.51
N LYS A 348 8.78 8.02 -16.46
CA LYS A 348 8.59 8.11 -17.91
C LYS A 348 8.78 6.71 -18.54
N PRO A 349 8.18 6.46 -19.73
CA PRO A 349 8.44 5.26 -20.52
C PRO A 349 9.92 5.02 -20.83
#